data_AF-A0AAV1IBQ3-F1
#
_entry.id   AF-A0AAV1IBQ3-F1
#
_cell.length_a   1.000
_cell.length_b   1.000
_cell.length_c   1.000
_cell.angle_alpha   90.00
_cell.angle_beta   90.00
_cell.angle_gamma   90.00
#
_symmetry.space_group_name_H-M   'P 1'
#
loop_
_entity.id
_entity.type
_entity.pdbx_description
1 polymer ?
#
loop_
_entity_poly.entity_id
_entity_poly.type
_entity_poly.pdbx_seq_one_letter_code
_entity_poly.pdbx_strand_id
1 'polypeptide(L)'
;MAEDPYAVEDDGTPKDPKAFQSALRADSTKMATLEDEPETKAIVLGDDMHAFQELIRGVYQSEKKRLEKESKTLSERVIEAQRASAPIPRDTVQLYKQLYDSGLQYGPAFRLLRNVHIPDFAEQEKAAKASSA
;
A
#
# COMPACT_ATOMS: atom_id res chain seq x y z
N MET A 1 -13.01 -2.73 30.39
CA MET A 1 -12.54 -2.87 29.01
C MET A 1 -11.02 -2.96 29.11
N ALA A 2 -10.43 -4.12 28.83
CA ALA A 2 -8.97 -4.23 28.84
C ALA A 2 -8.47 -3.58 27.53
N GLU A 3 -7.78 -2.45 27.64
CA GLU A 3 -7.06 -1.86 26.52
C GLU A 3 -6.05 -2.90 25.97
N ASP A 4 -5.96 -2.99 24.64
CA ASP A 4 -5.03 -3.89 23.98
C ASP A 4 -3.59 -3.55 24.44
N PRO A 5 -2.89 -4.44 25.15
CA PRO A 5 -1.57 -4.16 25.70
C PRO A 5 -0.51 -3.90 24.63
N TYR A 6 -0.83 -4.20 23.36
CA TYR A 6 0.02 -3.93 22.20
C TYR A 6 -0.43 -2.71 21.39
N ALA A 7 -1.35 -1.89 21.89
CA ALA A 7 -1.81 -0.72 21.17
C ALA A 7 -0.67 0.31 20.99
N VAL A 8 -0.47 0.71 19.73
CA VAL A 8 0.53 1.69 19.30
C VAL A 8 -0.21 2.92 18.76
N GLU A 9 0.36 4.10 18.94
CA GLU A 9 -0.09 5.35 18.32
C GLU A 9 0.33 5.45 16.84
N ASP A 10 -0.15 6.47 16.12
CA ASP A 10 0.14 6.66 14.69
C ASP A 10 1.63 6.90 14.39
N ASP A 11 2.37 7.41 15.39
CA ASP A 11 3.80 7.68 15.34
C ASP A 11 4.66 6.42 15.56
N GLY A 12 4.06 5.31 15.98
CA GLY A 12 4.75 4.07 16.32
C GLY A 12 5.11 3.91 17.81
N THR A 13 4.70 4.82 18.68
CA THR A 13 4.94 4.74 20.13
C THR A 13 3.84 3.91 20.82
N PRO A 14 4.16 2.99 21.75
CA PRO A 14 3.14 2.29 22.53
C PRO A 14 2.30 3.25 23.37
N LYS A 15 0.98 3.07 23.37
CA LYS A 15 0.06 3.86 24.22
C LYS A 15 0.35 3.67 25.71
N ASP A 16 0.63 2.41 26.10
CA ASP A 16 1.04 2.05 27.46
C ASP A 16 2.38 1.30 27.44
N PRO A 17 3.50 2.01 27.59
CA PRO A 17 4.82 1.41 27.38
C PRO A 17 5.17 0.38 28.48
N LYS A 18 4.64 0.54 29.71
CA LYS A 18 4.77 -0.46 30.78
C LYS A 18 3.92 -1.71 30.54
N ALA A 19 2.71 -1.55 30.00
CA ALA A 19 1.84 -2.68 29.69
C ALA A 19 2.40 -3.49 28.52
N PHE A 20 2.92 -2.80 27.49
CA PHE A 20 3.58 -3.40 26.34
C PHE A 20 4.84 -4.16 26.77
N GLN A 21 5.71 -3.56 27.59
CA GLN A 21 6.92 -4.23 28.10
C GLN A 21 6.56 -5.48 28.92
N SER A 22 5.52 -5.40 29.76
CA SER A 22 5.07 -6.51 30.59
C SER A 22 4.46 -7.65 29.76
N ALA A 23 3.65 -7.30 28.75
CA ALA A 23 3.08 -8.26 27.81
C ALA A 23 4.18 -8.92 26.95
N LEU A 24 5.17 -8.16 26.51
CA LEU A 24 6.33 -8.65 25.77
C LEU A 24 7.18 -9.61 26.61
N ARG A 25 7.39 -9.30 27.90
CA ARG A 25 8.09 -10.18 28.86
C ARG A 25 7.29 -11.44 29.19
N ALA A 26 5.96 -11.38 29.17
CA ALA A 26 5.08 -12.52 29.41
C ALA A 26 4.97 -13.46 28.19
N ASP A 27 5.27 -12.98 26.98
CA ASP A 27 5.25 -13.76 25.76
C ASP A 27 6.60 -14.47 25.53
N SER A 28 6.64 -15.76 25.87
CA SER A 28 7.85 -16.58 25.76
C SER A 28 8.35 -16.73 24.32
N THR A 29 7.48 -16.58 23.32
CA THR A 29 7.88 -16.72 21.91
C THR A 29 8.60 -15.48 21.40
N LYS A 30 8.11 -14.28 21.76
CA LYS A 30 8.78 -13.02 21.43
C LYS A 30 10.10 -12.86 22.20
N MET A 31 10.14 -13.32 23.45
CA MET A 31 11.38 -13.35 24.24
C MET A 31 12.44 -14.30 23.68
N ALA A 32 12.03 -15.42 23.08
CA ALA A 32 12.95 -16.34 22.40
C ALA A 32 13.58 -15.69 21.16
N THR A 33 12.80 -14.96 20.35
CA THR A 33 13.33 -14.22 19.19
C THR A 33 14.24 -13.04 19.58
N LEU A 34 14.06 -12.50 20.79
CA LEU A 34 14.92 -11.44 21.34
C LEU A 34 16.26 -11.97 21.85
N GLU A 35 16.45 -13.30 21.99
CA GLU A 35 17.74 -13.85 22.40
C GLU A 35 18.82 -13.71 21.34
N ASP A 36 18.40 -13.64 20.07
CA ASP A 36 19.29 -13.45 18.92
C ASP A 36 19.76 -11.98 18.79
N GLU A 37 19.11 -11.03 19.48
CA GLU A 37 19.46 -9.61 19.49
C GLU A 37 19.73 -9.07 20.91
N PRO A 38 20.99 -9.15 21.39
CA PRO A 38 21.32 -8.82 22.78
C PRO A 38 21.13 -7.34 23.13
N GLU A 39 21.27 -6.43 22.16
CA GLU A 39 21.04 -4.99 22.35
C GLU A 39 19.55 -4.69 22.59
N THR A 40 18.68 -5.29 21.79
CA THR A 40 17.22 -5.20 21.90
C THR A 40 16.73 -5.80 23.22
N LYS A 41 17.29 -6.96 23.60
CA LYS A 41 17.01 -7.62 24.88
C LYS A 41 17.41 -6.77 26.09
N ALA A 42 18.54 -6.07 26.03
CA ALA A 42 19.00 -5.19 27.10
C ALA A 42 18.06 -3.98 27.28
N ILE A 43 17.53 -3.42 26.21
CA ILE A 43 16.56 -2.30 26.25
C ILE A 43 15.20 -2.78 26.80
N VAL A 44 14.73 -3.96 26.38
CA VAL A 44 13.45 -4.54 26.83
C VAL A 44 13.51 -4.98 28.31
N LEU A 45 14.65 -5.47 28.78
CA LEU A 45 14.86 -5.88 30.18
C LEU A 45 15.32 -4.74 31.09
N GLY A 46 15.82 -3.64 30.52
CA GLY A 46 16.22 -2.45 31.25
C GLY A 46 15.02 -1.67 31.83
N ASP A 47 15.35 -0.73 32.71
CA ASP A 47 14.41 0.22 33.30
C ASP A 47 14.24 1.50 32.44
N ASP A 48 14.98 1.62 31.33
CA ASP A 48 14.91 2.79 30.46
C ASP A 48 13.72 2.70 29.49
N MET A 49 12.61 3.28 29.95
CA MET A 49 11.36 3.37 29.19
C MET A 49 11.50 4.24 27.92
N HIS A 50 12.39 5.23 27.93
CA HIS A 50 12.57 6.11 26.77
C HIS A 50 13.29 5.37 25.64
N ALA A 51 14.35 4.64 25.97
CA ALA A 51 15.07 3.79 25.01
C ALA A 51 14.13 2.73 24.39
N PHE A 52 13.24 2.15 25.20
CA PHE A 52 12.24 1.20 24.72
C PHE A 52 11.23 1.81 23.74
N GLN A 53 10.74 3.02 24.02
CA GLN A 53 9.84 3.73 23.12
C GLN A 53 10.51 4.10 21.79
N GLU A 54 11.75 4.58 21.81
CA GLU A 54 12.50 4.92 20.59
C GLU A 54 12.77 3.69 19.72
N LEU A 55 13.09 2.55 20.34
CA LEU A 55 13.28 1.28 19.64
C LEU A 55 11.99 0.87 18.90
N ILE A 56 10.85 0.82 19.59
CA ILE A 56 9.58 0.42 18.97
C ILE A 56 9.18 1.40 17.87
N ARG A 57 9.35 2.71 18.11
CA ARG A 57 9.10 3.74 17.12
C ARG A 57 9.95 3.54 15.87
N GLY A 58 11.25 3.29 16.03
CA GLY A 58 12.18 3.07 14.92
C GLY A 58 11.79 1.85 14.08
N VAL A 59 11.51 0.72 14.72
CA VAL A 59 11.05 -0.51 14.06
C VAL A 59 9.74 -0.25 13.31
N TYR A 60 8.75 0.34 13.98
CA TYR A 60 7.45 0.64 13.38
C TYR A 60 7.57 1.55 12.15
N GLN A 61 8.36 2.62 12.24
CA GLN A 61 8.56 3.55 11.11
C GLN A 61 9.29 2.88 9.95
N SER A 62 10.28 2.02 10.24
CA SER A 62 11.00 1.29 9.20
C SER A 62 10.09 0.30 8.46
N GLU A 63 9.22 -0.40 9.19
CA GLU A 63 8.24 -1.33 8.65
C GLU A 63 7.16 -0.59 7.83
N LYS A 64 6.61 0.51 8.37
CA LYS A 64 5.66 1.38 7.66
C LYS A 64 6.24 1.86 6.34
N LYS A 65 7.49 2.37 6.35
CA LYS A 65 8.18 2.83 5.16
C LYS A 65 8.45 1.71 4.15
N ARG A 66 8.72 0.48 4.62
CA ARG A 66 8.90 -0.70 3.75
C ARG A 66 7.59 -1.06 3.06
N LEU A 67 6.50 -1.17 3.82
CA LEU A 67 5.17 -1.48 3.30
C LEU A 67 4.68 -0.40 2.33
N GLU A 68 4.90 0.88 2.63
CA GLU A 68 4.57 2.00 1.72
C GLU A 68 5.35 1.91 0.40
N LYS A 69 6.64 1.60 0.46
CA LYS A 69 7.45 1.38 -0.76
C LYS A 69 6.93 0.20 -1.57
N GLU A 70 6.66 -0.93 -0.93
CA GLU A 70 6.16 -2.11 -1.60
C GLU A 70 4.79 -1.84 -2.25
N SER A 71 3.86 -1.27 -1.48
CA SER A 71 2.54 -0.84 -1.96
C SER A 71 2.65 0.13 -3.14
N LYS A 72 3.55 1.11 -3.06
CA LYS A 72 3.84 2.03 -4.16
C LYS A 72 4.35 1.30 -5.40
N THR A 73 5.30 0.37 -5.25
CA THR A 73 5.82 -0.39 -6.40
C THR A 73 4.77 -1.31 -7.03
N LEU A 74 3.90 -1.92 -6.23
CA LEU A 74 2.78 -2.71 -6.73
C LEU A 74 1.79 -1.82 -7.49
N SER A 75 1.47 -0.64 -6.95
CA SER A 75 0.60 0.34 -7.60
C SER A 75 1.19 0.83 -8.93
N GLU A 76 2.49 1.12 -8.97
CA GLU A 76 3.20 1.48 -10.21
C GLU A 76 3.17 0.36 -11.25
N ARG A 77 3.39 -0.90 -10.84
CA ARG A 77 3.27 -2.07 -11.72
C ARG A 77 1.86 -2.23 -12.29
N VAL A 78 0.83 -2.01 -11.48
CA VAL A 78 -0.57 -2.07 -11.92
C VAL A 78 -0.86 -0.95 -12.93
N ILE A 79 -0.39 0.27 -12.69
CA ILE A 79 -0.55 1.40 -13.63
C ILE A 79 0.15 1.10 -14.96
N GLU A 80 1.37 0.56 -14.92
CA GLU A 80 2.12 0.26 -16.13
C GLU A 80 1.48 -0.91 -16.91
N ALA A 81 0.99 -1.94 -16.21
CA ALA A 81 0.24 -3.02 -16.84
C ALA A 81 -1.04 -2.50 -17.54
N GLN A 82 -1.76 -1.55 -16.91
CA GLN A 82 -2.91 -0.90 -17.51
C GLN A 82 -2.54 -0.10 -18.77
N ARG A 83 -1.46 0.67 -18.72
CA ARG A 83 -0.96 1.40 -19.91
C ARG A 83 -0.55 0.46 -21.04
N ALA A 84 0.18 -0.60 -20.72
CA ALA A 84 0.60 -1.60 -21.69
C ALA A 84 -0.61 -2.30 -22.35
N SER A 85 -1.69 -2.52 -21.61
CA SER A 85 -2.92 -3.13 -22.12
C SER A 85 -3.74 -2.22 -23.06
N ALA A 86 -3.47 -0.92 -23.07
CA ALA A 86 -4.15 0.08 -23.90
C ALA A 86 -3.16 0.89 -24.74
N PRO A 87 -2.54 0.30 -25.77
CA PRO A 87 -1.47 0.96 -26.53
C PRO A 87 -1.99 1.93 -27.61
N ILE A 88 -3.25 1.81 -28.05
CA ILE A 88 -3.75 2.53 -29.23
C ILE A 88 -4.28 3.90 -28.82
N PRO A 89 -3.73 5.02 -29.34
CA PRO A 89 -4.25 6.35 -29.06
C PRO A 89 -5.63 6.55 -29.71
N ARG A 90 -6.56 7.14 -28.96
CA ARG A 90 -7.91 7.48 -29.41
C ARG A 90 -8.01 8.96 -29.71
N ASP A 91 -8.55 9.29 -30.89
CA ASP A 91 -8.90 10.66 -31.23
C ASP A 91 -10.05 11.17 -30.33
N THR A 92 -9.75 12.18 -29.53
CA THR A 92 -10.69 12.76 -28.57
C THR A 92 -11.81 13.53 -29.27
N VAL A 93 -11.58 14.10 -30.45
CA VAL A 93 -12.61 14.80 -31.24
C VAL A 93 -13.68 13.81 -31.70
N GLN A 94 -13.24 12.68 -32.27
CA GLN A 94 -14.15 11.59 -32.66
C GLN A 94 -14.86 10.97 -31.46
N LEU A 95 -14.16 10.80 -30.33
CA LEU A 95 -14.77 10.30 -29.09
C LEU A 95 -15.93 11.20 -28.64
N TYR A 96 -15.72 12.51 -28.56
CA TYR A 96 -16.77 13.44 -28.16
C TYR A 96 -17.91 13.52 -29.18
N LYS A 97 -17.62 13.29 -30.48
CA LYS A 97 -18.67 13.16 -31.49
C LYS A 97 -19.53 11.91 -31.25
N GLN A 98 -18.92 10.76 -30.98
CA GLN A 98 -19.65 9.53 -30.68
C GLN A 98 -20.48 9.65 -29.39
N LEU A 99 -19.94 10.31 -28.37
CA LEU A 99 -20.67 10.60 -27.13
C LEU A 99 -21.84 11.56 -27.39
N TYR A 100 -21.65 12.55 -28.25
CA TYR A 100 -22.74 13.44 -28.68
C TYR A 100 -23.85 12.67 -29.41
N ASP A 101 -23.47 11.78 -30.34
CA ASP A 101 -24.42 10.93 -31.07
C ASP A 101 -25.19 9.97 -30.15
N SER A 102 -24.62 9.60 -28.99
CA SER A 102 -25.29 8.81 -27.95
C SER A 102 -26.09 9.65 -26.94
N GLY A 103 -26.19 10.97 -27.15
CA GLY A 103 -26.94 11.89 -26.29
C GLY A 103 -26.15 12.48 -25.11
N LEU A 104 -24.86 12.17 -24.99
CA LEU A 104 -23.95 12.73 -23.98
C LEU A 104 -23.25 13.98 -24.52
N GLN A 105 -23.94 15.12 -24.41
CA GLN A 105 -23.41 16.41 -24.86
C GLN A 105 -22.53 17.07 -23.79
N TYR A 106 -21.22 16.91 -23.91
CA TYR A 106 -20.25 17.63 -23.08
C TYR A 106 -20.00 19.05 -23.61
N GLY A 107 -20.10 20.05 -22.74
CA GLY A 107 -19.72 21.44 -23.04
C GLY A 107 -18.19 21.66 -23.04
N PRO A 108 -17.69 22.81 -23.54
CA PRO A 108 -16.25 23.08 -23.67
C PRO A 108 -15.46 22.92 -22.36
N ALA A 109 -16.04 23.33 -21.23
CA ALA A 109 -15.42 23.20 -19.91
C ALA A 109 -15.21 21.73 -19.46
N PHE A 110 -15.97 20.80 -20.04
CA PHE A 110 -15.93 19.37 -19.70
C PHE A 110 -15.19 18.52 -20.75
N ARG A 111 -14.71 19.13 -21.84
CA ARG A 111 -13.93 18.45 -22.90
C ARG A 111 -12.42 18.49 -22.63
N LEU A 112 -12.01 18.05 -21.44
CA LEU A 112 -10.62 18.14 -20.97
C LEU A 112 -9.81 16.86 -21.18
N LEU A 113 -10.42 15.79 -21.71
CA LEU A 113 -9.72 14.54 -21.96
C LEU A 113 -8.63 14.73 -23.01
N ARG A 114 -7.42 14.28 -22.66
CA ARG A 114 -6.22 14.26 -23.51
C ARG A 114 -5.53 12.91 -23.33
N ASN A 115 -4.81 12.47 -24.36
CA ASN A 115 -4.04 11.21 -24.34
C ASN A 115 -4.90 10.00 -23.93
N VAL A 116 -6.11 9.92 -24.46
CA VAL A 116 -6.98 8.75 -24.26
C VAL A 116 -6.41 7.60 -25.08
N HIS A 117 -6.24 6.45 -24.44
CA HIS A 117 -5.82 5.23 -25.12
C HIS A 117 -6.86 4.14 -24.92
N ILE A 118 -6.96 3.24 -25.89
CA ILE A 118 -7.85 2.10 -25.86
C ILE A 118 -7.05 0.81 -26.06
N PRO A 119 -7.58 -0.32 -25.55
CA PRO A 119 -7.01 -1.62 -25.85
C PRO A 119 -7.10 -1.98 -27.33
N ASP A 120 -6.15 -2.80 -27.78
CA ASP A 120 -6.26 -3.44 -29.08
C ASP A 120 -7.29 -4.57 -29.02
N PHE A 121 -8.52 -4.25 -29.39
CA PHE A 121 -9.62 -5.22 -29.40
C PHE A 121 -9.39 -6.38 -30.37
N ALA A 122 -8.59 -6.20 -31.44
CA ALA A 122 -8.28 -7.27 -32.38
C ALA A 122 -7.31 -8.30 -31.80
N GLU A 123 -6.34 -7.85 -30.99
CA GLU A 123 -5.48 -8.75 -30.22
C GLU A 123 -6.23 -9.40 -29.05
N GLN A 124 -7.12 -8.67 -28.38
CA GLN A 124 -7.95 -9.22 -27.30
C GLN A 124 -8.90 -10.31 -27.78
N GLU A 125 -9.52 -10.14 -28.94
CA GLU A 125 -10.42 -11.16 -29.51
C GLU A 125 -9.66 -12.45 -29.87
N LYS A 126 -8.41 -12.32 -30.34
CA LYS A 126 -7.52 -13.47 -30.59
C LYS A 126 -7.11 -14.17 -29.29
N ALA A 127 -6.76 -13.41 -28.25
CA ALA A 127 -6.40 -13.96 -26.94
C ALA A 127 -7.60 -14.66 -26.26
N ALA A 128 -8.80 -14.08 -26.35
CA ALA A 128 -10.02 -14.67 -25.82
C ALA A 128 -10.37 -16.01 -26.49
N LYS A 129 -10.19 -16.13 -27.81
CA LYS A 129 -10.39 -17.39 -28.54
C LYS A 129 -9.33 -18.46 -28.23
N ALA A 130 -8.11 -18.04 -27.92
CA ALA A 130 -7.00 -18.96 -27.58
C ALA A 130 -7.11 -19.52 -26.14
N SER A 131 -7.75 -18.80 -25.21
CA SER A 131 -7.97 -19.25 -23.84
C SER A 131 -9.20 -20.15 -23.67
N SER A 132 -10.07 -20.24 -24.69
CA SER A 132 -11.26 -21.09 -24.69
C SER A 132 -11.07 -22.44 -25.39
N ALA A 133 -9.84 -22.77 -25.81
CA ALA A 133 -9.45 -24.02 -26.45
C ALA A 133 -8.52 -24.82 -25.53
#